data_AF-A0A060H7I8-F1
#
_entry.id   AF-A0A060H7I8-F1
#
_cell.length_a   1.000
_cell.length_b   1.000
_cell.length_c   1.000
_cell.angle_alpha   90.00
_cell.angle_beta   90.00
_cell.angle_gamma   90.00
#
_symmetry.space_group_name_H-M   'P 1'
#
loop_
_entity.id
_entity.type
_entity.pdbx_description
1 polymer ?
#
loop_
_entity_poly.entity_id
_entity_poly.type
_entity_poly.pdbx_seq_one_letter_code
_entity_poly.pdbx_strand_id
1 'polypeptide(L)'
;MKPGKKITSQDFEKLRPYLSRFKEQNIEAIRKILVDGQQQTNVANTLGVTNKAVSYMVRKAWQTYIKHGERPEGWISISVTLPPDMAELVKDIERKAREKLVKRKP
;
A
#
# COMPACT_ATOMS: atom_id res chain seq x y z
N MET A 1 8.91 -13.49 8.25
CA MET A 1 7.79 -12.97 7.43
C MET A 1 8.28 -11.75 6.66
N LYS A 2 8.06 -11.68 5.34
CA LYS A 2 8.33 -10.43 4.59
C LYS A 2 7.42 -9.34 5.17
N PRO A 3 7.91 -8.11 5.42
CA PRO A 3 7.05 -7.02 5.88
C PRO A 3 5.89 -6.89 4.89
N GLY A 4 4.67 -7.06 5.38
CA GLY A 4 3.47 -6.91 4.58
C GLY A 4 3.42 -5.51 3.98
N LYS A 5 2.95 -5.39 2.75
CA LYS A 5 2.70 -4.10 2.11
C LYS A 5 1.72 -3.31 2.99
N LYS A 6 2.13 -2.15 3.49
CA LYS A 6 1.32 -1.26 4.33
C LYS A 6 1.20 0.12 3.71
N ILE A 7 0.04 0.75 3.85
CA ILE A 7 -0.20 2.16 3.52
C ILE A 7 -0.87 2.86 4.70
N THR A 8 -0.80 4.18 4.74
CA THR A 8 -1.47 4.95 5.81
C THR A 8 -2.98 4.99 5.59
N SER A 9 -3.76 5.29 6.64
CA SER A 9 -5.20 5.51 6.52
C SER A 9 -5.52 6.64 5.54
N GLN A 10 -4.71 7.71 5.55
CA GLN A 10 -4.89 8.86 4.66
C GLN A 10 -4.67 8.48 3.19
N ASP A 11 -3.64 7.67 2.91
CA ASP A 11 -3.40 7.12 1.58
C ASP A 11 -4.53 6.20 1.13
N PHE A 12 -5.08 5.42 2.05
CA PHE A 12 -6.21 4.53 1.76
C PHE A 12 -7.48 5.31 1.39
N GLU A 13 -7.81 6.39 2.08
CA GLU A 13 -8.97 7.22 1.71
C GLU A 13 -8.81 7.85 0.32
N LYS A 14 -7.59 8.24 -0.07
CA LYS A 14 -7.28 8.73 -1.42
C LYS A 14 -7.33 7.62 -2.47
N LEU A 15 -7.03 6.38 -2.07
CA LEU A 15 -7.14 5.19 -2.90
C LEU A 15 -8.60 4.76 -3.12
N ARG A 16 -9.48 4.98 -2.14
CA ARG A 16 -10.86 4.47 -2.09
C ARG A 16 -11.69 4.77 -3.36
N PRO A 17 -11.65 5.98 -3.97
CA PRO A 17 -12.36 6.26 -5.22
C PRO A 17 -11.96 5.35 -6.39
N TYR A 18 -10.71 4.88 -6.40
CA TYR A 18 -10.16 4.00 -7.44
C TYR A 18 -10.46 2.51 -7.20
N LEU A 19 -11.04 2.16 -6.05
CA LEU A 19 -11.47 0.80 -5.69
C LEU A 19 -12.95 0.54 -5.94
N SER A 20 -13.66 1.48 -6.59
CA SER A 20 -15.11 1.42 -6.87
C SER A 20 -15.60 0.15 -7.60
N ARG A 21 -14.69 -0.61 -8.23
CA ARG A 21 -15.01 -1.92 -8.84
C ARG A 21 -15.20 -3.04 -7.82
N PHE A 22 -14.77 -2.85 -6.58
CA PHE A 22 -14.96 -3.81 -5.50
C PHE A 22 -16.22 -3.46 -4.70
N LYS A 23 -16.87 -4.49 -4.14
CA LYS A 23 -17.95 -4.31 -3.16
C LYS A 23 -17.39 -3.65 -1.89
N GLU A 24 -18.20 -2.86 -1.19
CA GLU A 24 -17.78 -2.16 0.03
C GLU A 24 -17.17 -3.10 1.09
N GLN A 25 -17.75 -4.28 1.26
CA GLN A 25 -17.21 -5.32 2.15
C GLN A 25 -15.76 -5.72 1.79
N ASN A 26 -15.43 -5.76 0.49
CA ASN A 26 -14.08 -6.07 0.02
C ASN A 26 -13.14 -4.86 0.17
N ILE A 27 -13.66 -3.63 0.01
CA ILE A 27 -12.88 -2.41 0.26
C ILE A 27 -12.46 -2.36 1.74
N GLU A 28 -13.39 -2.63 2.65
CA GLU A 28 -13.12 -2.69 4.09
C GLU A 28 -12.10 -3.80 4.43
N ALA A 29 -12.20 -4.96 3.78
CA ALA A 29 -11.23 -6.03 3.92
C ALA A 29 -9.82 -5.63 3.47
N ILE A 30 -9.71 -4.90 2.35
CA ILE A 30 -8.43 -4.36 1.87
C ILE A 30 -7.87 -3.35 2.89
N ARG A 31 -8.72 -2.48 3.46
CA ARG A 31 -8.32 -1.52 4.51
C ARG A 31 -7.72 -2.25 5.72
N LYS A 32 -8.41 -3.26 6.23
CA LYS A 32 -7.95 -4.09 7.36
C LYS A 32 -6.58 -4.71 7.13
N ILE A 33 -6.28 -5.11 5.89
CA ILE A 33 -5.01 -5.74 5.54
C ILE A 33 -3.90 -4.69 5.33
N LEU A 34 -4.16 -3.67 4.52
CA LEU A 34 -3.14 -2.72 4.09
C LEU A 34 -2.88 -1.60 5.11
N VAL A 35 -3.87 -1.23 5.92
CA VAL A 35 -3.78 -0.18 6.92
C VAL A 35 -3.60 -0.79 8.31
N ASP A 36 -4.56 -1.61 8.74
CA ASP A 36 -4.58 -2.15 10.11
C ASP A 36 -3.62 -3.35 10.29
N GLY A 37 -3.05 -3.86 9.19
CA GLY A 37 -2.05 -4.93 9.22
C GLY A 37 -2.61 -6.32 9.56
N GLN A 38 -3.93 -6.53 9.41
CA GLN A 38 -4.53 -7.85 9.62
C GLN A 38 -4.00 -8.88 8.63
N GLN A 39 -3.89 -10.13 9.10
CA GLN A 39 -3.47 -11.24 8.24
C GLN A 39 -4.56 -11.56 7.20
N GLN A 40 -4.14 -11.78 5.95
CA GLN A 40 -5.04 -12.12 4.85
C GLN A 40 -5.85 -13.39 5.12
N THR A 41 -5.26 -14.35 5.83
CA THR A 41 -5.89 -15.61 6.26
C THR A 41 -7.09 -15.36 7.18
N ASN A 42 -6.92 -14.50 8.18
CA ASN A 42 -8.00 -14.16 9.11
C ASN A 42 -9.14 -13.46 8.36
N VAL A 43 -8.81 -12.52 7.48
CA VAL A 43 -9.80 -11.81 6.67
C VAL A 43 -10.53 -12.74 5.70
N ALA A 44 -9.83 -13.69 5.08
CA ALA A 44 -10.43 -14.69 4.20
C ALA A 44 -11.47 -15.55 4.95
N ASN A 45 -11.13 -16.00 6.16
CA ASN A 45 -12.03 -16.76 7.03
C ASN A 45 -13.26 -15.93 7.41
N THR A 46 -13.10 -14.66 7.81
CA THR A 46 -14.22 -13.77 8.15
C THR A 46 -15.16 -13.51 6.98
N LEU A 47 -14.62 -13.41 5.76
CA LEU A 47 -15.41 -13.15 4.55
C LEU A 47 -16.01 -14.42 3.94
N GLY A 48 -15.62 -15.62 4.40
CA GLY A 48 -16.01 -16.89 3.78
C GLY A 48 -15.46 -17.06 2.37
N VAL A 49 -14.31 -16.49 2.05
CA VAL A 49 -13.67 -16.56 0.73
C VAL A 49 -12.29 -17.23 0.79
N THR A 50 -11.73 -17.58 -0.36
CA THR A 50 -10.40 -18.20 -0.41
C THR A 50 -9.27 -17.18 -0.16
N ASN A 51 -8.16 -17.66 0.41
CA ASN A 51 -6.93 -16.86 0.55
C ASN A 51 -6.43 -16.28 -0.80
N LYS A 52 -6.65 -17.01 -1.90
CA LYS A 52 -6.30 -16.55 -3.26
C LYS A 52 -7.13 -15.33 -3.67
N ALA A 53 -8.44 -15.32 -3.36
CA ALA A 53 -9.31 -14.18 -3.64
C ALA A 53 -8.86 -12.93 -2.87
N VAL A 54 -8.55 -13.07 -1.57
CA VAL A 54 -8.01 -11.97 -0.75
C VAL A 54 -6.68 -11.47 -1.30
N SER A 55 -5.74 -12.38 -1.61
CA SER A 55 -4.45 -12.02 -2.18
C SER A 55 -4.59 -11.26 -3.50
N TYR A 56 -5.53 -11.66 -4.36
CA TYR A 56 -5.84 -10.94 -5.60
C TYR A 56 -6.34 -9.51 -5.34
N MET A 57 -7.30 -9.34 -4.43
CA MET A 57 -7.85 -8.02 -4.07
C MET A 57 -6.77 -7.09 -3.53
N VAL A 58 -5.98 -7.57 -2.58
CA VAL A 58 -4.86 -6.81 -1.98
C VAL A 58 -3.82 -6.44 -3.03
N ARG A 59 -3.49 -7.37 -3.95
CA ARG A 59 -2.55 -7.09 -5.04
C ARG A 59 -3.07 -5.99 -5.96
N LYS A 60 -4.36 -6.03 -6.31
CA LYS A 60 -4.99 -5.00 -7.16
C LYS A 60 -5.02 -3.64 -6.46
N ALA A 61 -5.44 -3.59 -5.21
CA ALA A 61 -5.42 -2.36 -4.43
C ALA A 61 -4.01 -1.76 -4.33
N TRP A 62 -2.99 -2.60 -4.09
CA TRP A 62 -1.61 -2.15 -4.07
C TRP A 62 -1.12 -1.62 -5.42
N GLN A 63 -1.48 -2.25 -6.53
CA GLN A 63 -1.16 -1.74 -7.87
C GLN A 63 -1.84 -0.39 -8.14
N THR A 64 -3.10 -0.25 -7.72
CA THR A 64 -3.83 1.00 -7.82
C THR A 64 -3.18 2.09 -6.95
N TYR A 65 -2.73 1.76 -5.74
CA TYR A 65 -1.97 2.67 -4.88
C TYR A 65 -0.64 3.08 -5.52
N ILE A 66 0.11 2.13 -6.10
CA ILE A 66 1.31 2.49 -6.84
C ILE A 66 1.00 3.46 -7.96
N LYS A 67 -0.15 3.34 -8.64
CA LYS A 67 -0.49 4.17 -9.80
C LYS A 67 -1.08 5.54 -9.43
N HIS A 68 -1.96 5.58 -8.43
CA HIS A 68 -2.83 6.71 -8.09
C HIS A 68 -2.66 7.21 -6.66
N GLY A 69 -1.86 6.52 -5.84
CA GLY A 69 -1.55 6.95 -4.48
C GLY A 69 -0.89 8.32 -4.49
N GLU A 70 -1.11 9.07 -3.41
CA GLU A 70 -0.58 10.41 -3.30
C GLU A 70 0.94 10.35 -3.23
N ARG A 71 1.58 11.17 -4.05
CA ARG A 71 3.03 11.39 -4.03
C ARG A 71 3.25 12.87 -3.79
N PRO A 72 4.34 13.25 -3.11
CA PRO A 72 4.72 14.65 -3.09
C PRO A 72 4.84 15.18 -4.53
N GLU A 73 4.53 16.46 -4.72
CA GLU A 73 4.62 17.10 -6.03
C GLU A 73 6.02 16.91 -6.64
N GLY A 74 6.06 16.52 -7.92
CA GLY A 74 7.31 16.22 -8.63
C GLY A 74 7.93 14.85 -8.34
N TRP A 75 7.29 13.98 -7.53
CA TRP A 75 7.80 12.64 -7.24
C TRP A 75 7.22 11.57 -8.16
N ILE A 76 8.05 10.57 -8.49
CA ILE A 76 7.68 9.39 -9.28
C ILE A 76 7.85 8.12 -8.44
N SER A 77 7.03 7.10 -8.72
CA SER A 77 7.22 5.75 -8.15
C SER A 77 7.64 4.78 -9.24
N ILE A 78 8.71 4.03 -8.98
CA ILE A 78 9.23 2.98 -9.87
C ILE A 78 9.28 1.64 -9.11
N SER A 79 9.19 0.52 -9.85
CA SER A 79 9.37 -0.82 -9.30
C SER A 79 10.60 -1.45 -9.96
N VAL A 80 11.63 -1.74 -9.18
CA VAL A 80 12.91 -2.28 -9.66
C VAL A 80 13.33 -3.49 -8.82
N THR A 81 14.15 -4.37 -9.40
CA THR A 81 14.75 -5.51 -8.70
C THR A 81 16.23 -5.20 -8.46
N LEU A 82 16.66 -5.21 -7.19
CA LEU A 82 18.00 -4.80 -6.77
C LEU A 82 18.60 -5.78 -5.75
N PRO A 83 19.93 -5.87 -5.66
CA PRO A 83 20.62 -6.48 -4.52
C PRO A 83 20.24 -5.82 -3.16
N PRO A 84 20.32 -6.54 -2.03
CA PRO A 84 19.84 -6.04 -0.73
C PRO A 84 20.51 -4.74 -0.26
N ASP A 85 21.83 -4.63 -0.42
CA ASP A 85 22.64 -3.46 -0.09
C ASP A 85 22.19 -2.21 -0.87
N MET A 86 21.93 -2.37 -2.18
CA MET A 86 21.41 -1.29 -3.02
C MET A 86 19.96 -0.92 -2.68
N ALA A 87 19.14 -1.90 -2.28
CA ALA A 87 17.77 -1.64 -1.86
C ALA A 87 17.73 -0.78 -0.58
N GLU A 88 18.65 -1.00 0.36
CA GLU A 88 18.77 -0.16 1.56
C GLU A 88 19.16 1.28 1.20
N LEU A 89 20.08 1.49 0.24
CA LEU A 89 20.43 2.83 -0.25
C LEU A 89 19.22 3.59 -0.81
N VAL A 90 18.39 2.94 -1.63
CA VAL A 90 17.19 3.56 -2.22
C VAL A 90 16.17 3.93 -1.13
N LYS A 91 15.95 3.07 -0.13
CA LYS A 91 15.08 3.38 1.01
C LYS A 91 15.58 4.60 1.79
N ASP A 92 16.90 4.68 1.99
CA ASP A 92 17.51 5.78 2.73
C ASP A 92 17.42 7.12 1.97
N ILE A 93 17.52 7.08 0.64
CA ILE A 93 17.29 8.24 -0.22
C ILE A 93 15.84 8.73 -0.10
N GLU A 94 14.86 7.82 -0.20
CA GLU A 94 13.44 8.16 -0.05
C GLU A 94 13.16 8.80 1.32
N ARG A 95 13.66 8.18 2.40
CA ARG A 95 13.50 8.66 3.77
C ARG A 95 14.05 10.08 3.94
N LYS A 96 15.29 10.33 3.52
CA LYS A 96 15.91 11.67 3.59
C LYS A 96 15.15 12.70 2.76
N ALA A 97 14.64 12.32 1.59
CA ALA A 97 13.85 13.21 0.75
C ALA A 97 12.50 13.57 1.40
N ARG A 98 11.85 12.62 2.10
CA ARG A 98 10.62 12.88 2.88
C ARG A 98 10.88 13.76 4.10
N GLU A 99 11.96 13.52 4.85
CA GLU A 99 12.35 14.37 5.98
C GLU A 99 12.56 15.83 5.56
N LYS A 100 13.15 16.05 4.37
CA LYS A 100 13.31 17.40 3.80
C LYS A 100 11.97 18.07 3.45
N LEU A 101 10.95 17.31 3.05
CA LEU A 101 9.61 17.86 2.80
C LEU A 101 8.93 18.31 4.10
N VAL A 102 9.05 17.52 5.17
CA VAL A 102 8.48 17.88 6.48
C VAL A 102 9.12 19.15 7.03
N LYS A 103 10.44 19.28 6.92
CA LYS A 103 11.19 20.48 7.37
C LYS A 103 10.89 21.75 6.56
N ARG A 104 10.31 21.62 5.36
CA ARG A 104 9.98 22.74 4.46
C ARG A 104 8.53 23.21 4.59
N LYS A 105 7.69 22.50 5.33
CA LYS A 105 6.31 22.92 5.58
C LYS A 105 6.35 23.96 6.72
N PRO A 106 5.93 25.22 6.48
CA PRO A 106 5.95 26.29 7.48
C PRO A 106 5.01 26.02 8.65
#